data_AF-A0A2J0N1V0-F1
#
_entry.id   AF-A0A2J0N1V0-F1
#
_cell.length_a   1.000
_cell.length_b   1.000
_cell.length_c   1.000
_cell.angle_alpha   90.00
_cell.angle_beta   90.00
_cell.angle_gamma   90.00
#
_symmetry.space_group_name_H-M   'P 1'
#
loop_
_entity.id
_entity.type
_entity.pdbx_description
1 polymer ?
#
loop_
_entity_poly.entity_id
_entity_poly.type
_entity_poly.pdbx_seq_one_letter_code
_entity_poly.pdbx_strand_id
1 'polypeptide(L)'
;MSKIIASCAIRGAREIYRQAEEFLEKSIKEKGESCEVKFPDTAFYFPMAYALLGEEVKKLSDAKKVLLRAKTLLHEDPSEKIWLPYLGNTLDSGVSALLCEEIIMALRYLYGQEPQDGCNGFFSDTILRTLGIQLVDGRIPGFAAILGAAKDNKTAVYIVRELQKRSIMTFVGSNVNGRSIIDQLIEEKVEMGWDTYIIPYGRDTLSAIYPLNWAIRGALTFGGHKKGEALKCLKYCQNRVFAFGMVLGELDDIKYATGAGAINMGFPIIADTDIPEIKPSGICTYEHVVKELDYKKIVPRAIEVRGLKIKVTEIDIPVAYSPAFEGERVRREQMYAQFGGKYSDAFEYVKMVALDEIEDGKIEVIGSELEKIAEGGAAPLGIFVEVAGRKMQKDFEPILERQIHSFLNEAMGVFHMGQRDMCWIRISKDARTKGFLLRHFGVILHAKFHGVFSAIVDKVQITIYTKQEDVERLVKEAHVSYKERDARVEKMTDESVDLFWTCTLCQSFAPNHLCIIKPERLGLCGAYNWLDAKASYELNPAGP
;
A
#
# COMPACT_ATOMS: atom_id res chain seq x y z
N MET A 1 16.49 -23.08 20.36
CA MET A 1 16.20 -21.66 20.67
C MET A 1 17.49 -20.90 20.90
N SER A 2 17.63 -19.70 20.32
CA SER A 2 18.76 -18.83 20.64
C SER A 2 18.60 -18.24 22.03
N LYS A 3 19.52 -18.57 22.95
CA LYS A 3 19.59 -17.98 24.29
C LYS A 3 19.74 -16.45 24.21
N ILE A 4 20.53 -15.98 23.25
CA ILE A 4 20.79 -14.55 23.03
C ILE A 4 19.48 -13.80 22.74
N ILE A 5 18.69 -14.30 21.78
CA ILE A 5 17.41 -13.66 21.41
C ILE A 5 16.46 -13.64 22.61
N ALA A 6 16.33 -14.78 23.30
CA ALA A 6 15.46 -14.89 24.46
C ALA A 6 15.86 -13.91 25.57
N SER A 7 17.15 -13.84 25.91
CA SER A 7 17.68 -12.91 26.92
C SER A 7 17.47 -11.44 26.52
N CYS A 8 17.79 -11.07 25.28
CA CYS A 8 17.62 -9.68 24.82
C CYS A 8 16.15 -9.26 24.79
N ALA A 9 15.26 -10.13 24.31
CA ALA A 9 13.83 -9.84 24.27
C ALA A 9 13.22 -9.70 25.67
N ILE A 10 13.59 -10.56 26.62
CA ILE A 10 13.12 -10.47 28.02
C ILE A 10 13.65 -9.21 28.69
N ARG A 11 14.95 -8.91 28.53
CA ARG A 11 15.55 -7.69 29.07
C ARG A 11 14.90 -6.43 28.51
N GLY A 12 14.67 -6.40 27.19
CA GLY A 12 13.95 -5.31 26.52
C GLY A 12 12.52 -5.16 27.03
N ALA A 13 11.77 -6.25 27.17
CA ALA A 13 10.40 -6.21 27.69
C ALA A 13 10.32 -5.66 29.12
N ARG A 14 11.28 -6.01 29.98
CA ARG A 14 11.38 -5.47 31.35
C ARG A 14 11.69 -3.97 31.35
N GLU A 15 12.56 -3.53 30.45
CA GLU A 15 12.88 -2.11 30.29
C GLU A 15 11.68 -1.31 29.77
N ILE A 16 10.98 -1.80 28.75
CA ILE A 16 9.75 -1.19 28.23
C ILE A 16 8.67 -1.14 29.33
N TYR A 17 8.51 -2.21 30.11
CA TYR A 17 7.58 -2.24 31.24
C TYR A 17 7.91 -1.14 32.26
N ARG A 18 9.18 -1.00 32.65
CA ARG A 18 9.63 0.03 33.59
C ARG A 18 9.31 1.43 33.07
N GLN A 19 9.59 1.69 31.79
CA GLN A 19 9.26 2.96 31.15
C GLN A 19 7.74 3.23 31.14
N ALA A 20 6.93 2.22 30.85
CA ALA A 20 5.47 2.33 30.87
C ALA A 20 4.92 2.59 32.28
N GLU A 21 5.46 1.89 33.29
CA GLU A 21 5.09 2.06 34.70
C GLU A 21 5.42 3.47 35.19
N GLU A 22 6.66 3.93 34.99
CA GLU A 22 7.10 5.27 35.39
C GLU A 22 6.29 6.37 34.69
N PHE A 23 6.04 6.23 33.38
CA PHE A 23 5.29 7.24 32.64
C PHE A 23 3.80 7.25 33.03
N LEU A 24 3.20 6.09 33.25
CA LEU A 24 1.80 6.00 33.68
C LEU A 24 1.62 6.56 35.10
N GLU A 25 2.51 6.22 36.04
CA GLU A 25 2.47 6.74 37.41
C GLU A 25 2.64 8.25 37.45
N LYS A 26 3.60 8.78 36.68
CA LYS A 26 3.77 10.23 36.50
C LYS A 26 2.49 10.87 35.94
N SER A 27 1.89 10.26 34.92
CA SER A 27 0.68 10.76 34.27
C SER A 27 -0.52 10.78 35.22
N ILE A 28 -0.68 9.74 36.02
CA ILE A 28 -1.74 9.66 37.05
C ILE A 28 -1.52 10.72 38.12
N LYS A 29 -0.28 10.93 38.57
CA LYS A 29 0.04 11.96 39.57
C LYS A 29 -0.23 13.38 39.06
N GLU A 30 0.04 13.64 37.78
CA GLU A 30 -0.13 14.96 37.17
C GLU A 30 -1.57 15.26 36.74
N LYS A 31 -2.27 14.29 36.15
CA LYS A 31 -3.58 14.50 35.50
C LYS A 31 -4.76 13.81 36.22
N GLY A 32 -4.48 12.94 37.18
CA GLY A 32 -5.49 12.17 37.93
C GLY A 32 -5.97 10.90 37.23
N GLU A 33 -6.43 9.91 38.01
CA GLU A 33 -6.82 8.58 37.52
C GLU A 33 -8.02 8.57 36.54
N SER A 34 -8.85 9.61 36.59
CA SER A 34 -10.04 9.78 35.73
C SER A 34 -9.74 10.50 34.41
N CYS A 35 -8.50 10.95 34.19
CA CYS A 35 -8.12 11.61 32.95
C CYS A 35 -8.32 10.66 31.76
N GLU A 36 -8.99 11.17 30.72
CA GLU A 36 -9.23 10.43 29.48
C GLU A 36 -7.92 10.16 28.75
N VAL A 37 -7.75 8.94 28.25
CA VAL A 37 -6.61 8.56 27.40
C VAL A 37 -7.13 7.74 26.23
N LYS A 38 -6.73 8.09 25.01
CA LYS A 38 -7.19 7.46 23.78
C LYS A 38 -6.22 7.69 22.64
N PHE A 39 -6.25 6.78 21.67
CA PHE A 39 -5.72 7.05 20.33
C PHE A 39 -6.71 7.87 19.51
N PRO A 40 -6.24 8.64 18.51
CA PRO A 40 -7.13 9.35 17.59
C PRO A 40 -7.91 8.38 16.70
N ASP A 41 -9.17 8.71 16.43
CA ASP A 41 -10.01 8.09 15.39
C ASP A 41 -10.05 6.56 15.39
N THR A 42 -10.20 5.95 16.57
CA THR A 42 -10.44 4.51 16.72
C THR A 42 -11.59 4.17 17.66
N ALA A 43 -12.39 3.19 17.27
CA ALA A 43 -13.43 2.58 18.10
C ALA A 43 -12.90 1.44 18.97
N PHE A 44 -11.62 1.08 18.83
CA PHE A 44 -11.00 -0.08 19.49
C PHE A 44 -10.12 0.30 20.70
N TYR A 45 -10.29 1.50 21.25
CA TYR A 45 -9.58 1.99 22.44
C TYR A 45 -8.06 1.86 22.29
N PHE A 46 -7.46 0.94 23.05
CA PHE A 46 -6.09 0.47 22.95
C PHE A 46 -6.17 -0.87 22.21
N PRO A 47 -5.95 -0.92 20.89
CA PRO A 47 -6.30 -2.07 20.08
C PRO A 47 -5.71 -3.42 20.52
N MET A 48 -4.46 -3.44 20.98
CA MET A 48 -3.80 -4.66 21.44
C MET A 48 -4.43 -5.14 22.75
N ALA A 49 -4.57 -4.26 23.74
CA ALA A 49 -5.24 -4.57 25.00
C ALA A 49 -6.71 -4.98 24.80
N TYR A 50 -7.43 -4.31 23.90
CA TYR A 50 -8.82 -4.62 23.57
C TYR A 50 -8.95 -6.01 22.93
N ALA A 51 -8.10 -6.33 21.96
CA ALA A 51 -8.12 -7.62 21.28
C ALA A 51 -7.72 -8.79 22.18
N LEU A 52 -6.63 -8.62 22.96
CA LEU A 52 -6.04 -9.72 23.73
C LEU A 52 -6.66 -9.86 25.12
N LEU A 53 -7.00 -8.76 25.78
CA LEU A 53 -7.48 -8.76 27.17
C LEU A 53 -8.98 -8.45 27.28
N GLY A 54 -9.59 -7.88 26.25
CA GLY A 54 -10.99 -7.44 26.30
C GLY A 54 -11.20 -6.13 27.07
N GLU A 55 -10.10 -5.44 27.41
CA GLU A 55 -10.10 -4.21 28.21
C GLU A 55 -10.46 -2.99 27.35
N GLU A 56 -11.41 -2.19 27.82
CA GLU A 56 -11.79 -0.92 27.20
C GLU A 56 -11.08 0.23 27.92
N VAL A 57 -9.88 0.55 27.49
CA VAL A 57 -9.09 1.63 28.12
C VAL A 57 -9.64 2.99 27.70
N LYS A 58 -10.33 3.67 28.63
CA LYS A 58 -10.90 5.01 28.43
C LYS A 58 -10.18 6.09 29.23
N LYS A 59 -9.56 5.70 30.35
CA LYS A 59 -8.93 6.59 31.32
C LYS A 59 -7.67 5.96 31.91
N LEU A 60 -6.82 6.77 32.55
CA LEU A 60 -5.54 6.32 33.09
C LEU A 60 -5.65 5.16 34.09
N SER A 61 -6.72 5.10 34.90
CA SER A 61 -6.98 3.97 35.79
C SER A 61 -7.23 2.64 35.07
N ASP A 62 -7.77 2.66 33.84
CA ASP A 62 -7.95 1.44 33.05
C ASP A 62 -6.62 0.97 32.45
N ALA A 63 -5.74 1.89 32.05
CA ALA A 63 -4.39 1.56 31.59
C ALA A 63 -3.56 0.84 32.68
N LYS A 64 -3.81 1.14 33.96
CA LYS A 64 -3.18 0.43 35.09
C LYS A 64 -3.54 -1.05 35.12
N LYS A 65 -4.77 -1.43 34.74
CA LYS A 65 -5.18 -2.84 34.65
C LYS A 65 -4.39 -3.58 33.57
N VAL A 66 -4.20 -2.92 32.42
CA VAL A 66 -3.37 -3.45 31.32
C VAL A 66 -1.92 -3.61 31.75
N LEU A 67 -1.34 -2.61 32.44
CA LEU A 67 0.01 -2.68 32.97
C LEU A 67 0.19 -3.85 33.96
N LEU A 68 -0.77 -4.04 34.88
CA LEU A 68 -0.75 -5.17 35.81
C LEU A 68 -0.78 -6.51 35.08
N ARG A 69 -1.55 -6.63 33.99
CA ARG A 69 -1.58 -7.83 33.17
C ARG A 69 -0.25 -8.04 32.44
N ALA A 70 0.34 -6.99 31.89
CA ALA A 70 1.66 -7.03 31.25
C ALA A 70 2.73 -7.55 32.22
N LYS A 71 2.72 -7.09 33.48
CA LYS A 71 3.61 -7.58 34.55
C LYS A 71 3.59 -9.10 34.72
N THR A 72 2.41 -9.73 34.60
CA THR A 72 2.26 -11.19 34.76
C THR A 72 2.85 -12.00 33.61
N LEU A 73 3.17 -11.35 32.49
CA LEU A 73 3.75 -11.97 31.29
C LEU A 73 5.27 -11.76 31.21
N LEU A 74 5.86 -11.00 32.13
CA LEU A 74 7.30 -10.83 32.22
C LEU A 74 7.93 -12.07 32.86
N HIS A 75 9.00 -12.56 32.24
CA HIS A 75 9.76 -13.72 32.71
C HIS A 75 11.18 -13.31 33.11
N GLU A 76 11.88 -14.20 33.80
CA GLU A 76 13.30 -14.06 34.10
C GLU A 76 14.18 -14.52 32.93
N ASP A 77 15.43 -14.05 32.90
CA ASP A 77 16.40 -14.45 31.88
C ASP A 77 16.64 -15.97 31.91
N PRO A 78 16.87 -16.60 30.74
CA PRO A 78 17.26 -18.00 30.70
C PRO A 78 18.50 -18.26 31.53
N SER A 79 18.48 -19.33 32.34
CA SER A 79 19.60 -19.65 33.24
C SER A 79 20.94 -19.78 32.49
N GLU A 80 22.04 -19.44 33.18
CA GLU A 80 23.35 -19.41 32.53
C GLU A 80 23.84 -20.79 32.09
N LYS A 81 23.58 -21.83 32.91
CA LYS A 81 24.17 -23.17 32.77
C LYS A 81 23.26 -24.19 32.09
N ILE A 82 21.96 -24.19 32.38
CA ILE A 82 20.98 -25.16 31.84
C ILE A 82 19.67 -24.42 31.55
N TRP A 83 19.31 -24.28 30.27
CA TRP A 83 18.07 -23.62 29.89
C TRP A 83 17.21 -24.51 29.00
N LEU A 84 15.90 -24.40 29.17
CA LEU A 84 14.92 -25.02 28.28
C LEU A 84 14.81 -24.16 27.01
N PRO A 85 15.00 -24.71 25.80
CA PRO A 85 14.87 -23.96 24.56
C PRO A 85 13.39 -23.77 24.18
N TYR A 86 12.61 -23.13 25.06
CA TYR A 86 11.16 -22.96 24.97
C TYR A 86 10.75 -21.51 24.66
N LEU A 87 9.93 -21.33 23.62
CA LEU A 87 9.62 -20.01 23.04
C LEU A 87 8.59 -19.24 23.87
N GLY A 88 7.77 -19.93 24.65
CA GLY A 88 6.64 -19.32 25.35
C GLY A 88 7.04 -18.14 26.23
N ASN A 89 8.08 -18.27 27.06
CA ASN A 89 8.50 -17.18 27.96
C ASN A 89 8.94 -15.92 27.19
N THR A 90 9.63 -16.11 26.07
CA THR A 90 10.04 -15.01 25.19
C THR A 90 8.83 -14.35 24.52
N LEU A 91 7.84 -15.13 24.07
CA LEU A 91 6.64 -14.60 23.43
C LEU A 91 5.71 -13.90 24.42
N ASP A 92 5.58 -14.42 25.65
CA ASP A 92 4.83 -13.77 26.72
C ASP A 92 5.46 -12.42 27.06
N SER A 93 6.78 -12.37 27.20
CA SER A 93 7.51 -11.11 27.41
C SER A 93 7.35 -10.16 26.20
N GLY A 94 7.31 -10.70 24.98
CA GLY A 94 6.96 -9.94 23.77
C GLY A 94 5.56 -9.33 23.84
N VAL A 95 4.54 -10.07 24.28
CA VAL A 95 3.18 -9.52 24.47
C VAL A 95 3.15 -8.47 25.56
N SER A 96 3.90 -8.67 26.65
CA SER A 96 4.09 -7.62 27.67
C SER A 96 4.64 -6.35 27.04
N ALA A 97 5.67 -6.46 26.19
CA ALA A 97 6.26 -5.33 25.50
C ALA A 97 5.22 -4.60 24.64
N LEU A 98 4.43 -5.31 23.82
CA LEU A 98 3.40 -4.69 22.98
C LEU A 98 2.33 -3.93 23.80
N LEU A 99 1.86 -4.51 24.90
CA LEU A 99 0.90 -3.86 25.79
C LEU A 99 1.49 -2.60 26.45
N CYS A 100 2.76 -2.64 26.83
CA CYS A 100 3.46 -1.51 27.43
C CYS A 100 3.78 -0.41 26.39
N GLU A 101 4.22 -0.77 25.19
CA GLU A 101 4.40 0.15 24.05
C GLU A 101 3.10 0.89 23.74
N GLU A 102 1.98 0.17 23.71
CA GLU A 102 0.65 0.75 23.48
C GLU A 102 0.28 1.79 24.56
N ILE A 103 0.55 1.49 25.83
CA ILE A 103 0.37 2.44 26.94
C ILE A 103 1.27 3.67 26.73
N ILE A 104 2.55 3.48 26.47
CA ILE A 104 3.50 4.59 26.28
C ILE A 104 3.05 5.48 25.13
N MET A 105 2.70 4.92 23.97
CA MET A 105 2.26 5.70 22.80
C MET A 105 0.96 6.48 23.09
N ALA A 106 -0.02 5.86 23.77
CA ALA A 106 -1.25 6.56 24.12
C ALA A 106 -1.01 7.70 25.12
N LEU A 107 -0.08 7.53 26.06
CA LEU A 107 0.37 8.61 26.94
C LEU A 107 1.08 9.71 26.16
N ARG A 108 1.92 9.38 25.19
CA ARG A 108 2.55 10.39 24.32
C ARG A 108 1.51 11.23 23.59
N TYR A 109 0.43 10.63 23.07
CA TYR A 109 -0.71 11.38 22.54
C TYR A 109 -1.37 12.31 23.57
N LEU A 110 -1.58 11.83 24.80
CA LEU A 110 -2.12 12.64 25.91
C LEU A 110 -1.24 13.86 26.25
N TYR A 111 0.06 13.80 25.98
CA TYR A 111 1.01 14.89 26.18
C TYR A 111 1.34 15.67 24.89
N GLY A 112 0.67 15.38 23.78
CA GLY A 112 0.92 16.06 22.49
C GLY A 112 2.31 15.79 21.90
N GLN A 113 2.90 14.65 22.23
CA GLN A 113 4.21 14.20 21.73
C GLN A 113 4.09 13.35 20.45
N GLU A 114 2.87 13.02 20.05
CA GLU A 114 2.56 12.27 18.83
C GLU A 114 1.55 13.07 17.97
N PRO A 115 1.63 12.97 16.63
CA PRO A 115 2.64 12.22 15.88
C PRO A 115 4.03 12.88 15.95
N GLN A 116 5.07 12.06 15.86
CA GLN A 116 6.45 12.53 15.77
C GLN A 116 6.72 13.25 14.45
N ASP A 117 7.76 14.07 14.41
CA ASP A 117 8.06 14.88 13.22
C ASP A 117 8.28 14.03 11.96
N GLY A 118 7.61 14.43 10.88
CA GLY A 118 7.60 13.70 9.60
C GLY A 118 6.91 12.34 9.63
N CYS A 119 6.13 12.01 10.67
CA CYS A 119 5.46 10.71 10.84
C CYS A 119 3.94 10.83 10.87
N ASN A 120 3.24 9.74 10.55
CA ASN A 120 1.79 9.64 10.64
C ASN A 120 1.29 9.35 12.06
N GLY A 121 2.11 8.69 12.90
CA GLY A 121 1.69 8.21 14.21
C GLY A 121 0.68 7.07 14.11
N PHE A 122 -0.31 7.04 15.00
CA PHE A 122 -1.36 6.04 15.05
C PHE A 122 -2.25 6.06 13.79
N PHE A 123 -2.40 4.89 13.16
CA PHE A 123 -3.23 4.73 11.97
C PHE A 123 -4.71 4.63 12.35
N SER A 124 -5.56 5.53 11.86
CA SER A 124 -6.99 5.55 12.22
C SER A 124 -7.78 4.37 11.67
N ASP A 125 -8.96 4.12 12.24
CA ASP A 125 -9.88 3.08 11.75
C ASP A 125 -10.40 3.39 10.34
N THR A 126 -10.47 4.68 9.97
CA THR A 126 -10.81 5.09 8.61
C THR A 126 -9.79 4.56 7.61
N ILE A 127 -8.50 4.75 7.89
CA ILE A 127 -7.43 4.24 7.03
C ILE A 127 -7.41 2.71 6.99
N LEU A 128 -7.66 2.07 8.14
CA LEU A 128 -7.82 0.61 8.18
C LEU A 128 -8.94 0.11 7.27
N ARG A 129 -10.10 0.77 7.24
CA ARG A 129 -11.21 0.37 6.36
C ARG A 129 -10.85 0.56 4.89
N THR A 130 -10.20 1.68 4.56
CA THR A 130 -9.74 1.97 3.20
C THR A 130 -8.80 0.89 2.65
N LEU A 131 -7.70 0.65 3.36
CA LEU A 131 -6.60 -0.17 2.84
C LEU A 131 -6.72 -1.63 3.26
N GLY A 132 -7.41 -1.89 4.37
CA GLY A 132 -7.67 -3.25 4.82
C GLY A 132 -8.55 -4.04 3.85
N ILE A 133 -9.45 -3.39 3.10
CA ILE A 133 -10.19 -4.06 2.03
C ILE A 133 -9.24 -4.54 0.93
N GLN A 134 -8.23 -3.73 0.57
CA GLN A 134 -7.23 -4.09 -0.44
C GLN A 134 -6.34 -5.28 0.00
N LEU A 135 -6.13 -5.45 1.31
CA LEU A 135 -5.50 -6.67 1.85
C LEU A 135 -6.43 -7.89 1.74
N VAL A 136 -7.74 -7.70 1.92
CA VAL A 136 -8.72 -8.79 1.90
C VAL A 136 -9.01 -9.27 0.48
N ASP A 137 -9.10 -8.34 -0.48
CA ASP A 137 -9.32 -8.66 -1.90
C ASP A 137 -8.03 -9.05 -2.66
N GLY A 138 -6.86 -8.85 -2.05
CA GLY A 138 -5.56 -9.30 -2.55
C GLY A 138 -4.82 -8.30 -3.44
N ARG A 139 -5.33 -7.07 -3.62
CA ARG A 139 -4.61 -5.98 -4.30
C ARG A 139 -3.32 -5.61 -3.57
N ILE A 140 -3.35 -5.58 -2.24
CA ILE A 140 -2.16 -5.53 -1.40
C ILE A 140 -1.91 -6.96 -0.91
N PRO A 141 -0.83 -7.64 -1.34
CA PRO A 141 -0.56 -9.01 -0.92
C PRO A 141 -0.17 -9.12 0.56
N GLY A 142 0.34 -8.05 1.15
CA GLY A 142 0.82 -8.00 2.53
C GLY A 142 1.53 -6.69 2.85
N PHE A 143 2.15 -6.60 4.04
CA PHE A 143 2.92 -5.43 4.41
C PHE A 143 4.26 -5.77 5.10
N ALA A 144 5.22 -4.87 4.98
CA ALA A 144 6.51 -4.92 5.66
C ALA A 144 6.57 -3.82 6.72
N ALA A 145 6.97 -4.14 7.95
CA ALA A 145 7.35 -3.13 8.94
C ALA A 145 8.88 -3.04 8.99
N ILE A 146 9.44 -1.94 8.48
CA ILE A 146 10.89 -1.68 8.51
C ILE A 146 11.24 -0.93 9.79
N LEU A 147 12.20 -1.48 10.54
CA LEU A 147 12.72 -0.89 11.77
C LEU A 147 14.20 -0.54 11.61
N GLY A 148 14.55 0.73 11.80
CA GLY A 148 15.94 1.19 11.82
C GLY A 148 16.35 1.93 10.55
N ALA A 149 17.58 1.72 10.10
CA ALA A 149 18.15 2.39 8.93
C ALA A 149 19.04 1.42 8.14
N ALA A 150 18.96 1.50 6.81
CA ALA A 150 19.87 0.74 5.95
C ALA A 150 21.29 1.30 6.06
N LYS A 151 22.29 0.49 5.67
CA LYS A 151 23.70 0.93 5.63
C LYS A 151 23.97 2.23 4.87
N ASP A 152 23.17 2.54 3.85
CA ASP A 152 23.25 3.73 3.02
C ASP A 152 21.89 4.04 2.37
N ASN A 153 21.74 5.26 1.88
CA ASN A 153 20.46 5.73 1.31
C ASN A 153 20.05 4.96 0.06
N LYS A 154 21.00 4.61 -0.81
CA LYS A 154 20.70 3.87 -2.05
C LYS A 154 20.13 2.49 -1.75
N THR A 155 20.65 1.85 -0.70
CA THR A 155 20.14 0.56 -0.20
C THR A 155 18.74 0.71 0.39
N ALA A 156 18.47 1.77 1.16
CA ALA A 156 17.13 2.06 1.66
C ALA A 156 16.10 2.22 0.52
N VAL A 157 16.43 3.06 -0.48
CA VAL A 157 15.58 3.27 -1.66
C VAL A 157 15.38 1.96 -2.41
N TYR A 158 16.44 1.17 -2.61
CA TYR A 158 16.35 -0.12 -3.28
C TYR A 158 15.35 -1.07 -2.58
N ILE A 159 15.48 -1.25 -1.26
CA ILE A 159 14.59 -2.16 -0.49
C ILE A 159 13.14 -1.72 -0.62
N VAL A 160 12.85 -0.44 -0.40
CA VAL A 160 11.48 0.09 -0.44
C VAL A 160 10.89 -0.02 -1.85
N ARG A 161 11.67 0.26 -2.89
CA ARG A 161 11.23 0.14 -4.28
C ARG A 161 11.00 -1.32 -4.67
N GLU A 162 11.81 -2.26 -4.17
CA GLU A 162 11.58 -3.69 -4.37
C GLU A 162 10.30 -4.20 -3.69
N LEU A 163 9.93 -3.65 -2.53
CA LEU A 163 8.65 -3.94 -1.87
C LEU A 163 7.47 -3.35 -2.66
N GLN A 164 7.57 -2.08 -3.09
CA GLN A 164 6.54 -1.42 -3.91
C GLN A 164 6.31 -2.10 -5.27
N LYS A 165 7.36 -2.55 -5.95
CA LYS A 165 7.28 -3.34 -7.20
C LYS A 165 6.40 -4.59 -7.04
N ARG A 166 6.33 -5.12 -5.82
CA ARG A 166 5.55 -6.31 -5.46
C ARG A 166 4.24 -5.95 -4.77
N SER A 167 3.87 -4.68 -4.82
CA SER A 167 2.69 -4.07 -4.18
C SER A 167 2.62 -4.29 -2.66
N ILE A 168 3.75 -4.61 -2.02
CA ILE A 168 3.82 -4.79 -0.57
C ILE A 168 3.83 -3.40 0.08
N MET A 169 2.85 -3.14 0.93
CA MET A 169 2.80 -1.90 1.69
C MET A 169 3.92 -1.86 2.73
N THR A 170 4.59 -0.72 2.89
CA THR A 170 5.76 -0.60 3.76
C THR A 170 5.52 0.43 4.84
N PHE A 171 5.48 0.00 6.10
CA PHE A 171 5.55 0.87 7.26
C PHE A 171 7.03 1.11 7.59
N VAL A 172 7.47 2.36 7.60
CA VAL A 172 8.88 2.73 7.82
C VAL A 172 9.04 3.52 9.12
N GLY A 173 10.07 3.22 9.90
CA GLY A 173 10.30 3.92 11.16
C GLY A 173 11.42 3.32 12.00
N SER A 174 11.41 3.65 13.30
CA SER A 174 12.50 3.34 14.23
C SER A 174 13.83 4.00 13.79
N ASN A 175 14.89 3.82 14.57
CA ASN A 175 16.21 4.35 14.27
C ASN A 175 17.33 3.40 14.70
N VAL A 176 18.52 3.65 14.16
CA VAL A 176 19.79 3.11 14.63
C VAL A 176 20.72 4.29 14.84
N ASN A 177 21.20 4.48 16.07
CA ASN A 177 22.07 5.59 16.45
C ASN A 177 21.52 6.97 16.02
N GLY A 178 20.20 7.17 16.14
CA GLY A 178 19.52 8.42 15.78
C GLY A 178 19.20 8.62 14.30
N ARG A 179 19.62 7.70 13.41
CA ARG A 179 19.28 7.74 11.97
C ARG A 179 18.15 6.76 11.67
N SER A 180 17.14 7.21 10.94
CA SER A 180 16.01 6.40 10.50
C SER A 180 16.03 6.20 8.98
N ILE A 181 15.42 5.11 8.50
CA ILE A 181 15.12 4.95 7.07
C ILE A 181 14.27 6.10 6.53
N ILE A 182 13.44 6.75 7.37
CA ILE A 182 12.67 7.93 6.98
C ILE A 182 13.60 9.06 6.51
N ASP A 183 14.70 9.30 7.22
CA ASP A 183 15.68 10.33 6.84
C ASP A 183 16.34 9.99 5.50
N GLN A 184 16.69 8.72 5.31
CA GLN A 184 17.30 8.23 4.07
C GLN A 184 16.38 8.43 2.86
N LEU A 185 15.08 8.19 3.04
CA LEU A 185 14.08 8.37 1.98
C LEU A 185 13.80 9.86 1.69
N ILE A 186 13.80 10.72 2.71
CA ILE A 186 13.66 12.19 2.54
C ILE A 186 14.87 12.75 1.78
N GLU A 187 16.08 12.37 2.16
CA GLU A 187 17.33 12.81 1.51
C GLU A 187 17.35 12.44 0.02
N GLU A 188 16.81 11.27 -0.34
CA GLU A 188 16.67 10.80 -1.73
C GLU A 188 15.38 11.28 -2.43
N LYS A 189 14.60 12.15 -1.77
CA LYS A 189 13.36 12.75 -2.29
C LYS A 189 12.31 11.72 -2.72
N VAL A 190 12.24 10.60 -2.00
CA VAL A 190 11.19 9.58 -2.20
C VAL A 190 9.88 10.10 -1.62
N GLU A 191 8.80 10.06 -2.41
CA GLU A 191 7.46 10.43 -1.94
C GLU A 191 6.91 9.32 -1.03
N MET A 192 6.64 9.69 0.22
CA MET A 192 6.07 8.81 1.23
C MET A 192 4.64 9.23 1.54
N GLY A 193 3.76 8.25 1.67
CA GLY A 193 2.36 8.44 1.99
C GLY A 193 1.57 7.15 1.79
N TRP A 194 0.28 7.23 2.11
CA TRP A 194 -0.66 6.14 1.89
C TRP A 194 -0.82 5.80 0.41
N ASP A 195 -0.82 6.81 -0.46
CA ASP A 195 -0.99 6.64 -1.91
C ASP A 195 0.24 6.00 -2.60
N THR A 196 1.42 6.10 -1.98
CA THR A 196 2.66 5.46 -2.48
C THR A 196 2.98 4.17 -1.73
N TYR A 197 2.15 3.72 -0.80
CA TYR A 197 2.40 2.53 0.03
C TYR A 197 3.69 2.60 0.87
N ILE A 198 4.23 3.78 1.15
CA ILE A 198 5.36 3.99 2.07
C ILE A 198 4.91 4.89 3.23
N ILE A 199 4.68 4.33 4.41
CA ILE A 199 4.04 5.02 5.53
C ILE A 199 5.03 5.20 6.70
N PRO A 200 5.48 6.43 6.98
CA PRO A 200 6.27 6.74 8.17
C PRO A 200 5.45 6.60 9.46
N TYR A 201 5.74 5.58 10.29
CA TYR A 201 4.95 5.34 11.51
C TYR A 201 5.48 6.10 12.74
N GLY A 202 6.79 6.23 12.87
CA GLY A 202 7.45 6.91 14.00
C GLY A 202 8.97 6.69 13.99
N ARG A 203 9.70 7.53 14.73
CA ARG A 203 11.18 7.61 14.73
C ARG A 203 11.85 6.66 15.71
N ASP A 204 11.14 6.13 16.70
CA ASP A 204 11.68 5.19 17.69
C ASP A 204 10.97 3.83 17.65
N THR A 205 11.62 2.80 18.20
CA THR A 205 11.13 1.42 18.18
C THR A 205 9.76 1.25 18.85
N LEU A 206 9.44 2.01 19.90
CA LEU A 206 8.16 1.83 20.63
C LEU A 206 6.95 2.17 19.74
N SER A 207 7.15 3.06 18.76
CA SER A 207 6.11 3.40 17.78
C SER A 207 5.81 2.27 16.77
N ALA A 208 6.61 1.20 16.73
CA ALA A 208 6.33 0.01 15.92
C ALA A 208 5.07 -0.75 16.37
N ILE A 209 4.50 -0.41 17.53
CA ILE A 209 3.16 -0.84 17.92
C ILE A 209 2.07 -0.37 16.96
N TYR A 210 2.24 0.74 16.21
CA TYR A 210 1.20 1.24 15.30
C TYR A 210 0.88 0.26 14.14
N PRO A 211 1.86 -0.25 13.37
CA PRO A 211 1.63 -1.35 12.43
C PRO A 211 0.97 -2.59 13.04
N LEU A 212 1.36 -2.98 14.26
CA LEU A 212 0.81 -4.16 14.94
C LEU A 212 -0.64 -3.92 15.39
N ASN A 213 -0.94 -2.72 15.89
CA ASN A 213 -2.29 -2.26 16.21
C ASN A 213 -3.17 -2.22 14.98
N TRP A 214 -2.62 -1.86 13.82
CA TRP A 214 -3.35 -1.89 12.56
C TRP A 214 -3.67 -3.33 12.13
N ALA A 215 -2.71 -4.24 12.23
CA ALA A 215 -2.92 -5.66 11.94
C ALA A 215 -3.98 -6.32 12.84
N ILE A 216 -3.91 -6.11 14.15
CA ILE A 216 -4.84 -6.74 15.11
C ILE A 216 -6.26 -6.17 14.95
N ARG A 217 -6.42 -4.89 14.60
CA ARG A 217 -7.74 -4.33 14.26
C ARG A 217 -8.34 -4.90 12.99
N GLY A 218 -7.51 -5.38 12.06
CA GLY A 218 -7.99 -6.15 10.90
C GLY A 218 -8.79 -7.38 11.33
N ALA A 219 -8.38 -8.06 12.41
CA ALA A 219 -9.10 -9.20 12.98
C ALA A 219 -10.45 -8.81 13.60
N LEU A 220 -10.52 -7.63 14.22
CA LEU A 220 -11.73 -7.11 14.85
C LEU A 220 -12.73 -6.58 13.81
N THR A 221 -12.24 -5.90 12.77
CA THR A 221 -13.08 -5.22 11.76
C THR A 221 -13.52 -6.18 10.66
N PHE A 222 -12.58 -6.90 10.04
CA PHE A 222 -12.88 -7.79 8.91
C PHE A 222 -13.07 -9.24 9.34
N GLY A 223 -12.33 -9.70 10.36
CA GLY A 223 -12.50 -11.03 10.94
C GLY A 223 -13.74 -11.18 11.82
N GLY A 224 -14.35 -10.06 12.24
CA GLY A 224 -15.54 -10.06 13.10
C GLY A 224 -15.29 -10.67 14.49
N HIS A 225 -14.04 -10.78 14.93
CA HIS A 225 -13.68 -11.33 16.23
C HIS A 225 -14.00 -10.34 17.35
N LYS A 226 -14.38 -10.87 18.52
CA LYS A 226 -14.76 -10.06 19.67
C LYS A 226 -13.55 -9.73 20.54
N LYS A 227 -13.65 -8.64 21.29
CA LYS A 227 -12.66 -8.25 22.31
C LYS A 227 -12.38 -9.41 23.28
N GLY A 228 -11.13 -9.61 23.65
CA GLY A 228 -10.69 -10.70 24.53
C GLY A 228 -10.64 -12.09 23.89
N GLU A 229 -11.06 -12.26 22.61
CA GLU A 229 -10.87 -13.52 21.87
C GLU A 229 -9.42 -13.64 21.34
N ALA A 230 -8.43 -13.51 22.24
CA ALA A 230 -7.02 -13.37 21.91
C ALA A 230 -6.52 -14.38 20.87
N LEU A 231 -6.79 -15.68 21.09
CA LEU A 231 -6.35 -16.74 20.19
C LEU A 231 -6.96 -16.61 18.78
N LYS A 232 -8.22 -16.18 18.67
CA LYS A 232 -8.87 -15.98 17.37
C LYS A 232 -8.27 -14.79 16.64
N CYS A 233 -8.04 -13.68 17.35
CA CYS A 233 -7.40 -12.49 16.78
C CYS A 233 -5.97 -12.79 16.31
N LEU A 234 -5.15 -13.47 17.13
CA LEU A 234 -3.78 -13.85 16.75
C LEU A 234 -3.76 -14.83 15.57
N LYS A 235 -4.65 -15.83 15.56
CA LYS A 235 -4.79 -16.74 14.40
C LYS A 235 -5.25 -16.01 13.15
N TYR A 236 -6.09 -14.98 13.26
CA TYR A 236 -6.47 -14.15 12.12
C TYR A 236 -5.23 -13.42 11.56
N CYS A 237 -4.45 -12.76 12.41
CA CYS A 237 -3.20 -12.10 12.01
C CYS A 237 -2.25 -13.09 11.30
N GLN A 238 -2.02 -14.26 11.90
CA GLN A 238 -1.17 -15.31 11.33
C GLN A 238 -1.62 -15.76 9.93
N ASN A 239 -2.94 -15.98 9.75
CA ASN A 239 -3.46 -16.65 8.55
C ASN A 239 -3.97 -15.71 7.46
N ARG A 240 -4.30 -14.46 7.79
CA ARG A 240 -4.93 -13.49 6.88
C ARG A 240 -4.11 -12.23 6.67
N VAL A 241 -3.23 -11.87 7.61
CA VAL A 241 -2.40 -10.66 7.50
C VAL A 241 -0.97 -11.07 7.16
N PHE A 242 -0.61 -10.98 5.88
CA PHE A 242 0.72 -11.37 5.41
C PHE A 242 1.77 -10.29 5.72
N ALA A 243 2.07 -10.11 7.01
CA ALA A 243 3.04 -9.14 7.49
C ALA A 243 4.36 -9.77 7.91
N PHE A 244 5.45 -9.03 7.77
CA PHE A 244 6.77 -9.37 8.29
C PHE A 244 7.52 -8.12 8.77
N GLY A 245 8.41 -8.30 9.75
CA GLY A 245 9.32 -7.26 10.21
C GLY A 245 10.66 -7.34 9.46
N MET A 246 11.20 -6.20 9.06
CA MET A 246 12.53 -6.08 8.46
C MET A 246 13.37 -5.12 9.30
N VAL A 247 14.39 -5.64 9.96
CA VAL A 247 15.24 -4.86 10.86
C VAL A 247 16.54 -4.52 10.14
N LEU A 248 16.80 -3.22 9.99
CA LEU A 248 17.96 -2.70 9.26
C LEU A 248 18.89 -1.98 10.23
N GLY A 249 20.15 -2.45 10.29
CA GLY A 249 21.18 -1.99 11.20
C GLY A 249 21.14 -2.70 12.57
N GLU A 250 21.87 -2.16 13.54
CA GLU A 250 22.08 -2.80 14.84
C GLU A 250 20.79 -2.92 15.66
N LEU A 251 20.66 -4.08 16.33
CA LEU A 251 19.51 -4.42 17.17
C LEU A 251 19.81 -4.11 18.64
N ASP A 252 18.96 -3.28 19.23
CA ASP A 252 18.88 -3.10 20.68
C ASP A 252 17.83 -4.07 21.29
N ASP A 253 17.82 -4.16 22.62
CA ASP A 253 16.90 -5.04 23.34
C ASP A 253 15.43 -4.69 23.14
N ILE A 254 15.11 -3.40 22.90
CA ILE A 254 13.75 -2.94 22.63
C ILE A 254 13.28 -3.57 21.32
N LYS A 255 14.10 -3.54 20.25
CA LYS A 255 13.80 -4.20 18.97
C LYS A 255 13.59 -5.70 19.12
N TYR A 256 14.40 -6.37 19.95
CA TYR A 256 14.19 -7.80 20.25
C TYR A 256 12.86 -8.06 20.95
N ALA A 257 12.46 -7.22 21.90
CA ALA A 257 11.20 -7.35 22.63
C ALA A 257 9.98 -7.13 21.73
N THR A 258 9.97 -6.04 20.95
CA THR A 258 8.91 -5.77 19.97
C THR A 258 8.83 -6.89 18.93
N GLY A 259 9.98 -7.36 18.43
CA GLY A 259 10.06 -8.47 17.49
C GLY A 259 9.48 -9.77 18.04
N ALA A 260 9.73 -10.09 19.31
CA ALA A 260 9.11 -11.24 19.98
C ALA A 260 7.58 -11.13 20.04
N GLY A 261 7.04 -9.92 20.26
CA GLY A 261 5.62 -9.65 20.19
C GLY A 261 5.04 -9.87 18.79
N ALA A 262 5.72 -9.33 17.76
CA ALA A 262 5.33 -9.51 16.36
C ALA A 262 5.36 -11.00 15.94
N ILE A 263 6.35 -11.76 16.41
CA ILE A 263 6.40 -13.22 16.21
C ILE A 263 5.16 -13.89 16.80
N ASN A 264 4.68 -13.46 17.98
CA ASN A 264 3.47 -14.03 18.59
C ASN A 264 2.20 -13.76 17.77
N MET A 265 2.21 -12.72 16.93
CA MET A 265 1.14 -12.46 15.94
C MET A 265 1.30 -13.25 14.64
N GLY A 266 2.35 -14.07 14.52
CA GLY A 266 2.68 -14.85 13.34
C GLY A 266 3.55 -14.13 12.32
N PHE A 267 4.15 -12.99 12.66
CA PHE A 267 4.96 -12.19 11.74
C PHE A 267 6.46 -12.50 11.90
N PRO A 268 7.12 -13.03 10.87
CA PRO A 268 8.53 -13.34 10.94
C PRO A 268 9.38 -12.07 10.88
N ILE A 269 10.60 -12.15 11.42
CA ILE A 269 11.57 -11.06 11.46
C ILE A 269 12.77 -11.41 10.59
N ILE A 270 13.15 -10.48 9.72
CA ILE A 270 14.30 -10.57 8.83
C ILE A 270 15.27 -9.46 9.20
N ALA A 271 16.50 -9.80 9.56
CA ALA A 271 17.53 -8.83 9.91
C ALA A 271 18.67 -8.80 8.89
N ASP A 272 19.26 -7.61 8.67
CA ASP A 272 20.44 -7.42 7.81
C ASP A 272 21.78 -7.54 8.58
N THR A 273 21.73 -7.93 9.84
CA THR A 273 22.89 -8.10 10.73
C THR A 273 23.11 -9.56 11.11
N ASP A 274 24.31 -9.87 11.60
CA ASP A 274 24.70 -11.23 11.97
C ASP A 274 24.11 -11.64 13.33
N ILE A 275 22.80 -11.84 13.37
CA ILE A 275 22.08 -12.32 14.56
C ILE A 275 21.86 -13.84 14.51
N PRO A 276 21.58 -14.48 15.66
CA PRO A 276 21.10 -15.85 15.67
C PRO A 276 19.77 -16.00 14.92
N GLU A 277 19.48 -17.20 14.41
CA GLU A 277 18.23 -17.49 13.71
C GLU A 277 17.31 -18.38 14.56
N ILE A 278 15.99 -18.27 14.33
CA ILE A 278 14.96 -19.15 14.88
C ILE A 278 14.22 -19.78 13.70
N LYS A 279 14.77 -20.89 13.19
CA LYS A 279 14.28 -21.63 12.02
C LYS A 279 13.09 -22.56 12.24
N PRO A 280 12.86 -23.17 13.42
CA PRO A 280 11.71 -24.05 13.62
C PRO A 280 10.40 -23.31 13.33
N SER A 281 9.43 -23.98 12.72
CA SER A 281 8.10 -23.41 12.50
C SER A 281 7.17 -23.61 13.70
N GLY A 282 6.00 -22.97 13.67
CA GLY A 282 4.90 -23.25 14.60
C GLY A 282 4.02 -22.04 14.90
N ILE A 283 4.63 -20.87 15.07
CA ILE A 283 3.90 -19.59 15.23
C ILE A 283 3.93 -18.82 13.91
N CYS A 284 5.11 -18.59 13.33
CA CYS A 284 5.21 -18.16 11.94
C CYS A 284 4.97 -19.34 11.01
N THR A 285 4.63 -19.03 9.75
CA THR A 285 4.39 -20.04 8.70
C THR A 285 5.60 -20.96 8.52
N TYR A 286 6.79 -20.36 8.39
CA TYR A 286 8.07 -21.05 8.29
C TYR A 286 8.95 -20.60 9.45
N GLU A 287 10.10 -19.96 9.19
CA GLU A 287 11.02 -19.48 10.22
C GLU A 287 10.46 -18.24 10.95
N HIS A 288 10.78 -18.09 12.25
CA HIS A 288 10.40 -16.89 13.02
C HIS A 288 11.41 -15.77 12.90
N VAL A 289 12.70 -16.10 12.85
CA VAL A 289 13.80 -15.12 12.74
C VAL A 289 14.84 -15.66 11.77
N VAL A 290 15.17 -14.86 10.76
CA VAL A 290 16.22 -15.15 9.78
C VAL A 290 17.12 -13.92 9.62
N LYS A 291 18.37 -14.17 9.20
CA LYS A 291 19.27 -13.12 8.75
C LYS A 291 19.50 -13.22 7.24
N GLU A 292 19.65 -12.07 6.59
CA GLU A 292 20.07 -12.00 5.18
C GLU A 292 20.96 -10.77 5.01
N LEU A 293 22.26 -11.03 4.77
CA LEU A 293 23.29 -9.99 4.68
C LEU A 293 23.38 -9.42 3.25
N ASP A 294 22.85 -10.12 2.25
CA ASP A 294 22.73 -9.63 0.89
C ASP A 294 21.42 -8.86 0.71
N TYR A 295 21.53 -7.53 0.69
CA TYR A 295 20.40 -6.63 0.47
C TYR A 295 19.62 -6.91 -0.82
N LYS A 296 20.20 -7.55 -1.84
CA LYS A 296 19.47 -7.95 -3.05
C LYS A 296 18.53 -9.13 -2.81
N LYS A 297 18.79 -9.92 -1.76
CA LYS A 297 18.02 -11.12 -1.40
C LYS A 297 17.10 -10.90 -0.21
N ILE A 298 17.28 -9.83 0.57
CA ILE A 298 16.51 -9.58 1.79
C ILE A 298 14.99 -9.53 1.55
N VAL A 299 14.54 -8.87 0.48
CA VAL A 299 13.11 -8.80 0.12
C VAL A 299 12.58 -10.15 -0.39
N PRO A 300 13.21 -10.83 -1.36
CA PRO A 300 12.85 -12.19 -1.73
C PRO A 300 12.78 -13.16 -0.55
N ARG A 301 13.77 -13.11 0.35
CA ARG A 301 13.83 -13.96 1.54
C ARG A 301 12.67 -13.68 2.50
N ALA A 302 12.33 -12.41 2.72
CA ALA A 302 11.20 -12.04 3.57
C ALA A 302 9.86 -12.57 3.02
N ILE A 303 9.66 -12.50 1.71
CA ILE A 303 8.49 -13.02 1.01
C ILE A 303 8.40 -14.55 1.17
N GLU A 304 9.52 -15.25 0.98
CA GLU A 304 9.62 -16.71 1.14
C GLU A 304 9.26 -17.13 2.56
N VAL A 305 9.92 -16.55 3.57
CA VAL A 305 9.73 -16.89 4.99
C VAL A 305 8.31 -16.58 5.47
N ARG A 306 7.69 -15.52 4.94
CA ARG A 306 6.28 -15.24 5.26
C ARG A 306 5.30 -16.19 4.57
N GLY A 307 5.70 -16.80 3.46
CA GLY A 307 4.84 -17.62 2.60
C GLY A 307 3.95 -16.80 1.66
N LEU A 308 4.39 -15.59 1.31
CA LEU A 308 3.70 -14.72 0.36
C LEU A 308 3.84 -15.25 -1.07
N LYS A 309 2.71 -15.51 -1.75
CA LYS A 309 2.69 -15.87 -3.17
C LYS A 309 2.33 -14.65 -3.99
N ILE A 310 3.35 -13.99 -4.53
CA ILE A 310 3.17 -12.74 -5.29
C ILE A 310 3.18 -13.06 -6.78
N LYS A 311 2.12 -12.65 -7.48
CA LYS A 311 2.12 -12.61 -8.94
C LYS A 311 2.79 -11.32 -9.38
N VAL A 312 4.06 -11.40 -9.74
CA VAL A 312 4.74 -10.26 -10.38
C VAL A 312 4.32 -10.27 -11.85
N THR A 313 3.66 -9.21 -12.30
CA THR A 313 3.40 -9.00 -13.73
C THR A 313 4.59 -8.23 -14.27
N GLU A 314 5.54 -8.92 -14.89
CA GLU A 314 6.64 -8.25 -15.60
C GLU A 314 6.12 -7.70 -16.92
N ILE A 315 6.24 -6.38 -17.10
CA ILE A 315 6.00 -5.69 -18.36
C ILE A 315 7.38 -5.22 -18.85
N ASP A 316 7.68 -5.45 -20.12
CA ASP A 316 8.97 -5.10 -20.74
C ASP A 316 9.10 -3.58 -20.95
N ILE A 317 9.30 -2.87 -19.85
CA ILE A 317 9.52 -1.43 -19.79
C ILE A 317 10.70 -1.12 -18.85
N PRO A 318 11.40 0.00 -19.04
CA PRO A 318 12.62 0.33 -18.30
C PRO A 318 12.38 0.83 -16.87
N VAL A 319 11.12 0.93 -16.44
CA VAL A 319 10.72 1.41 -15.12
C VAL A 319 9.93 0.35 -14.38
N ALA A 320 9.83 0.49 -13.06
CA ALA A 320 9.01 -0.38 -12.25
C ALA A 320 7.52 -0.20 -12.60
N TYR A 321 6.76 -1.29 -12.58
CA TYR A 321 5.32 -1.30 -12.83
C TYR A 321 4.59 -1.99 -11.68
N SER A 322 3.66 -1.30 -11.02
CA SER A 322 2.88 -1.79 -9.88
C SER A 322 1.75 -0.82 -9.53
N PRO A 323 0.58 -1.33 -9.04
CA PRO A 323 -0.45 -0.53 -8.38
C PRO A 323 0.07 0.48 -7.36
N ALA A 324 1.19 0.18 -6.68
CA ALA A 324 1.79 1.05 -5.68
C ALA A 324 2.32 2.40 -6.23
N PHE A 325 2.50 2.52 -7.55
CA PHE A 325 2.96 3.75 -8.19
C PHE A 325 1.80 4.64 -8.68
N GLU A 326 0.55 4.16 -8.64
CA GLU A 326 -0.60 4.89 -9.20
C GLU A 326 -0.79 6.28 -8.55
N GLY A 327 -0.44 6.39 -7.26
CA GLY A 327 -0.53 7.63 -6.49
C GLY A 327 0.65 8.59 -6.64
N GLU A 328 1.73 8.22 -7.34
CA GLU A 328 2.91 9.08 -7.47
C GLU A 328 2.60 10.35 -8.26
N ARG A 329 3.13 11.49 -7.81
CA ARG A 329 2.95 12.76 -8.50
C ARG A 329 4.22 13.18 -9.22
N VAL A 330 4.11 13.55 -10.50
CA VAL A 330 5.20 14.20 -11.24
C VAL A 330 5.05 15.71 -11.16
N ARG A 331 5.80 16.34 -10.26
CA ARG A 331 5.82 17.80 -10.11
C ARG A 331 6.66 18.46 -11.21
N ARG A 332 6.50 19.77 -11.39
CA ARG A 332 7.10 20.51 -12.51
C ARG A 332 8.63 20.41 -12.54
N GLU A 333 9.25 20.40 -11.37
CA GLU A 333 10.70 20.28 -11.18
C GLU A 333 11.25 18.89 -11.52
N GLN A 334 10.43 17.84 -11.37
CA GLN A 334 10.76 16.45 -11.69
C GLN A 334 10.37 16.06 -13.12
N MET A 335 9.56 16.88 -13.79
CA MET A 335 9.00 16.59 -15.11
C MET A 335 10.04 16.71 -16.22
N TYR A 336 10.09 15.72 -17.10
CA TYR A 336 10.83 15.75 -18.36
C TYR A 336 9.96 16.26 -19.51
N ALA A 337 8.75 15.72 -19.66
CA ALA A 337 7.80 16.16 -20.68
C ALA A 337 6.37 16.07 -20.14
N GLN A 338 5.48 16.85 -20.75
CA GLN A 338 4.04 16.79 -20.48
C GLN A 338 3.21 16.86 -21.76
N PHE A 339 2.01 16.28 -21.71
CA PHE A 339 1.08 16.18 -22.83
C PHE A 339 -0.32 16.48 -22.33
N GLY A 340 -1.15 17.12 -23.14
CA GLY A 340 -2.51 17.47 -22.75
C GLY A 340 -2.63 18.58 -21.71
N GLY A 341 -3.76 18.58 -21.00
CA GLY A 341 -4.16 19.65 -20.09
C GLY A 341 -4.25 21.00 -20.82
N LYS A 342 -3.79 22.08 -20.19
CA LYS A 342 -3.76 23.42 -20.82
C LYS A 342 -2.53 23.71 -21.68
N TYR A 343 -1.67 22.71 -21.91
CA TYR A 343 -0.30 22.92 -22.42
C TYR A 343 -0.10 22.45 -23.86
N SER A 344 -0.94 21.55 -24.33
CA SER A 344 -0.88 20.93 -25.67
C SER A 344 -2.15 20.11 -25.88
N ASP A 345 -2.48 19.76 -27.11
CA ASP A 345 -3.62 18.90 -27.39
C ASP A 345 -3.29 17.44 -27.10
N ALA A 346 -4.15 16.75 -26.36
CA ALA A 346 -4.01 15.32 -26.19
C ALA A 346 -5.35 14.60 -26.09
N PHE A 347 -5.39 13.38 -26.62
CA PHE A 347 -6.54 12.50 -26.44
C PHE A 347 -6.11 11.04 -26.27
N GLU A 348 -6.95 10.27 -25.60
CA GLU A 348 -6.91 8.82 -25.55
C GLU A 348 -8.22 8.27 -26.10
N TYR A 349 -8.16 7.25 -26.94
CA TYR A 349 -9.35 6.70 -27.60
C TYR A 349 -9.22 5.20 -27.81
N VAL A 350 -10.22 4.45 -27.36
CA VAL A 350 -10.35 3.01 -27.65
C VAL A 350 -11.43 2.79 -28.71
N LYS A 351 -11.09 2.01 -29.74
CA LYS A 351 -11.96 1.68 -30.87
C LYS A 351 -12.02 0.18 -31.09
N MET A 352 -13.23 -0.37 -31.18
CA MET A 352 -13.45 -1.73 -31.65
C MET A 352 -13.29 -1.80 -33.16
N VAL A 353 -12.49 -2.76 -33.64
CA VAL A 353 -12.29 -3.05 -35.07
C VAL A 353 -12.54 -4.53 -35.36
N ALA A 354 -12.63 -4.89 -36.65
CA ALA A 354 -12.79 -6.29 -37.03
C ALA A 354 -11.50 -7.09 -36.79
N LEU A 355 -11.63 -8.39 -36.53
CA LEU A 355 -10.49 -9.27 -36.18
C LEU A 355 -9.43 -9.37 -37.31
N ASP A 356 -9.83 -9.16 -38.56
CA ASP A 356 -9.01 -9.17 -39.76
C ASP A 356 -8.36 -7.82 -40.09
N GLU A 357 -8.83 -6.72 -39.46
CA GLU A 357 -8.31 -5.36 -39.66
C GLU A 357 -7.18 -5.00 -38.68
N ILE A 358 -6.85 -5.89 -37.73
CA ILE A 358 -5.92 -5.61 -36.62
C ILE A 358 -4.84 -6.68 -36.44
N GLU A 359 -3.63 -6.21 -36.16
CA GLU A 359 -2.45 -7.02 -35.82
C GLU A 359 -2.17 -6.93 -34.31
N ASP A 360 -2.28 -8.07 -33.61
CA ASP A 360 -2.03 -8.08 -32.16
C ASP A 360 -0.56 -7.78 -31.84
N GLY A 361 -0.34 -6.95 -30.83
CA GLY A 361 1.00 -6.58 -30.36
C GLY A 361 1.69 -5.52 -31.21
N LYS A 362 1.06 -5.03 -32.28
CA LYS A 362 1.59 -3.94 -33.07
C LYS A 362 1.54 -2.64 -32.26
N ILE A 363 2.73 -2.06 -32.04
CA ILE A 363 2.91 -0.79 -31.35
C ILE A 363 3.71 0.14 -32.26
N GLU A 364 3.12 1.27 -32.64
CA GLU A 364 3.72 2.25 -33.54
C GLU A 364 3.71 3.65 -32.94
N VAL A 365 4.79 4.41 -33.15
CA VAL A 365 4.91 5.82 -32.74
C VAL A 365 5.06 6.67 -34.00
N ILE A 366 4.01 7.40 -34.35
CA ILE A 366 3.95 8.26 -35.54
C ILE A 366 4.24 9.70 -35.11
N GLY A 367 5.50 10.11 -35.30
CA GLY A 367 5.97 11.44 -34.94
C GLY A 367 7.33 11.44 -34.26
N SER A 368 7.48 12.35 -33.30
CA SER A 368 8.66 12.49 -32.45
C SER A 368 8.53 11.60 -31.23
N GLU A 369 9.49 10.70 -31.06
CA GLU A 369 9.66 9.96 -29.81
C GLU A 369 10.04 10.91 -28.66
N LEU A 370 9.83 10.48 -27.40
CA LEU A 370 10.04 11.25 -26.17
C LEU A 370 11.40 11.96 -26.12
N GLU A 371 12.44 11.31 -26.62
CA GLU A 371 13.81 11.82 -26.62
C GLU A 371 14.03 13.07 -27.47
N LYS A 372 13.15 13.33 -28.43
CA LYS A 372 13.20 14.53 -29.29
C LYS A 372 12.45 15.72 -28.68
N ILE A 373 11.78 15.52 -27.55
CA ILE A 373 11.09 16.58 -26.81
C ILE A 373 12.10 17.22 -25.85
N ALA A 374 12.17 18.55 -25.86
CA ALA A 374 13.04 19.28 -24.93
C ALA A 374 12.60 19.03 -23.47
N GLU A 375 13.57 18.92 -22.56
CA GLU A 375 13.29 18.78 -21.13
C GLU A 375 12.44 19.95 -20.61
N GLY A 376 11.39 19.64 -19.85
CA GLY A 376 10.37 20.58 -19.40
C GLY A 376 9.35 20.99 -20.47
N GLY A 377 9.47 20.44 -21.68
CA GLY A 377 8.63 20.77 -22.83
C GLY A 377 7.23 20.16 -22.79
N ALA A 378 6.38 20.64 -23.69
CA ALA A 378 5.06 20.09 -23.97
C ALA A 378 4.97 19.68 -25.45
N ALA A 379 4.22 18.62 -25.73
CA ALA A 379 3.99 18.13 -27.09
C ALA A 379 2.57 17.56 -27.21
N PRO A 380 1.98 17.54 -28.42
CA PRO A 380 0.68 16.91 -28.61
C PRO A 380 0.80 15.38 -28.50
N LEU A 381 -0.29 14.73 -28.09
CA LEU A 381 -0.32 13.26 -27.90
C LEU A 381 -1.69 12.65 -28.24
N GLY A 382 -1.73 11.71 -29.17
CA GLY A 382 -2.88 10.84 -29.41
C GLY A 382 -2.56 9.41 -29.03
N ILE A 383 -3.22 8.85 -28.02
CA ILE A 383 -3.14 7.43 -27.69
C ILE A 383 -4.34 6.74 -28.36
N PHE A 384 -4.08 6.08 -29.49
CA PHE A 384 -5.12 5.39 -30.25
C PHE A 384 -4.99 3.88 -30.03
N VAL A 385 -5.99 3.29 -29.41
CA VAL A 385 -6.02 1.87 -29.05
C VAL A 385 -7.10 1.18 -29.87
N GLU A 386 -6.69 0.25 -30.71
CA GLU A 386 -7.58 -0.61 -31.46
C GLU A 386 -7.68 -1.96 -30.76
N VAL A 387 -8.91 -2.45 -30.58
CA VAL A 387 -9.17 -3.73 -29.93
C VAL A 387 -10.12 -4.58 -30.77
N ALA A 388 -9.89 -5.88 -30.77
CA ALA A 388 -10.82 -6.83 -31.35
C ALA A 388 -10.96 -8.06 -30.47
N GLY A 389 -12.15 -8.63 -30.47
CA GLY A 389 -12.41 -9.92 -29.83
C GLY A 389 -13.79 -10.44 -30.12
N ARG A 390 -13.99 -11.75 -30.03
CA ARG A 390 -15.27 -12.40 -30.36
C ARG A 390 -16.43 -11.94 -29.49
N LYS A 391 -16.12 -11.57 -28.25
CA LYS A 391 -17.09 -11.06 -27.27
C LYS A 391 -16.99 -9.54 -27.09
N MET A 392 -16.09 -8.87 -27.81
CA MET A 392 -15.96 -7.42 -27.75
C MET A 392 -17.21 -6.77 -28.35
N GLN A 393 -17.65 -5.68 -27.74
CA GLN A 393 -18.80 -4.89 -28.20
C GLN A 393 -18.46 -3.41 -28.11
N LYS A 394 -19.11 -2.58 -28.93
CA LYS A 394 -18.95 -1.12 -28.88
C LYS A 394 -19.30 -0.51 -27.51
N ASP A 395 -20.14 -1.18 -26.73
CA ASP A 395 -20.50 -0.76 -25.37
C ASP A 395 -19.36 -0.96 -24.35
N PHE A 396 -18.33 -1.75 -24.69
CA PHE A 396 -17.18 -1.98 -23.81
C PHE A 396 -16.03 -1.00 -24.06
N GLU A 397 -16.01 -0.27 -25.18
CA GLU A 397 -14.97 0.71 -25.48
C GLU A 397 -14.74 1.73 -24.34
N PRO A 398 -15.77 2.35 -23.73
CA PRO A 398 -15.58 3.35 -22.67
C PRO A 398 -14.98 2.75 -21.40
N ILE A 399 -15.30 1.48 -21.11
CA ILE A 399 -14.78 0.74 -19.94
C ILE A 399 -13.28 0.52 -20.09
N LEU A 400 -12.87 0.08 -21.28
CA LEU A 400 -11.45 -0.11 -21.62
C LEU A 400 -10.71 1.22 -21.63
N GLU A 401 -11.29 2.24 -22.25
CA GLU A 401 -10.69 3.58 -22.37
C GLU A 401 -10.42 4.18 -20.99
N ARG A 402 -11.34 4.00 -20.04
CA ARG A 402 -11.14 4.52 -18.69
C ARG A 402 -10.01 3.83 -17.93
N GLN A 403 -9.65 2.59 -18.27
CA GLN A 403 -8.52 1.91 -17.63
C GLN A 403 -7.15 2.43 -18.11
N ILE A 404 -7.08 3.15 -19.22
CA ILE A 404 -5.82 3.78 -19.67
C ILE A 404 -5.25 4.65 -18.55
N HIS A 405 -6.13 5.35 -17.80
CA HIS A 405 -5.73 6.12 -16.64
C HIS A 405 -4.96 5.32 -15.59
N SER A 406 -5.52 4.21 -15.09
CA SER A 406 -4.85 3.41 -14.07
C SER A 406 -3.64 2.68 -14.63
N PHE A 407 -3.74 2.11 -15.85
CA PHE A 407 -2.63 1.38 -16.47
C PHE A 407 -1.39 2.24 -16.66
N LEU A 408 -1.54 3.50 -17.09
CA LEU A 408 -0.39 4.38 -17.26
C LEU A 408 0.17 4.91 -15.92
N ASN A 409 -0.69 5.16 -14.92
CA ASN A 409 -0.25 5.59 -13.59
C ASN A 409 0.48 4.47 -12.80
N GLU A 410 0.23 3.20 -13.10
CA GLU A 410 0.95 2.07 -12.47
C GLU A 410 2.44 2.00 -12.86
N ALA A 411 2.89 2.78 -13.86
CA ALA A 411 4.30 2.90 -14.22
C ALA A 411 5.00 4.00 -13.41
N MET A 412 6.06 3.63 -12.69
CA MET A 412 6.81 4.56 -11.84
C MET A 412 7.34 5.76 -12.64
N GLY A 413 7.07 6.97 -12.13
CA GLY A 413 7.47 8.22 -12.78
C GLY A 413 6.60 8.67 -13.96
N VAL A 414 5.45 8.03 -14.18
CA VAL A 414 4.39 8.49 -15.09
C VAL A 414 3.21 8.98 -14.27
N PHE A 415 2.61 10.08 -14.67
CA PHE A 415 1.37 10.60 -14.09
C PHE A 415 0.37 10.83 -15.22
N HIS A 416 -0.85 10.35 -15.05
CA HIS A 416 -1.97 10.52 -15.98
C HIS A 416 -3.20 11.03 -15.22
N MET A 417 -3.88 12.04 -15.74
CA MET A 417 -5.12 12.58 -15.20
C MET A 417 -6.07 12.95 -16.33
N GLY A 418 -7.37 12.98 -16.05
CA GLY A 418 -8.39 13.24 -17.06
C GLY A 418 -8.81 11.97 -17.79
N GLN A 419 -9.42 12.17 -18.95
CA GLN A 419 -9.98 11.13 -19.82
C GLN A 419 -10.25 11.70 -21.22
N ARG A 420 -10.55 10.85 -22.21
CA ARG A 420 -10.97 11.27 -23.56
C ARG A 420 -9.96 12.29 -24.14
N ASP A 421 -10.42 13.45 -24.58
CA ASP A 421 -9.64 14.57 -25.13
C ASP A 421 -9.23 15.63 -24.08
N MET A 422 -9.45 15.34 -22.80
CA MET A 422 -9.05 16.20 -21.68
C MET A 422 -7.99 15.52 -20.80
N CYS A 423 -7.27 14.55 -21.36
CA CYS A 423 -6.19 13.88 -20.65
C CYS A 423 -5.01 14.84 -20.41
N TRP A 424 -4.26 14.57 -19.35
CA TRP A 424 -3.06 15.29 -18.98
C TRP A 424 -2.04 14.31 -18.43
N ILE A 425 -0.90 14.20 -19.12
CA ILE A 425 0.13 13.21 -18.85
C ILE A 425 1.44 13.91 -18.56
N ARG A 426 2.20 13.40 -17.59
CA ARG A 426 3.57 13.79 -17.30
C ARG A 426 4.48 12.58 -17.20
N ILE A 427 5.71 12.75 -17.68
CA ILE A 427 6.78 11.75 -17.53
C ILE A 427 7.93 12.42 -16.79
N SER A 428 8.47 11.75 -15.77
CA SER A 428 9.56 12.26 -14.94
C SER A 428 10.93 12.15 -15.63
N LYS A 429 11.88 12.96 -15.17
CA LYS A 429 13.30 12.90 -15.58
C LYS A 429 13.92 11.55 -15.23
N ASP A 430 13.59 10.98 -14.07
CA ASP A 430 14.09 9.68 -13.63
C ASP A 430 13.63 8.55 -14.57
N ALA A 431 12.34 8.54 -14.96
CA ALA A 431 11.82 7.58 -15.92
C ALA A 431 12.56 7.71 -17.26
N ARG A 432 12.77 8.94 -17.75
CA ARG A 432 13.53 9.19 -18.98
C ARG A 432 14.98 8.71 -18.89
N THR A 433 15.67 8.98 -17.78
CA THR A 433 17.06 8.54 -17.54
C THR A 433 17.17 7.01 -17.55
N LYS A 434 16.16 6.30 -17.06
CA LYS A 434 16.07 4.83 -17.12
C LYS A 434 15.81 4.29 -18.53
N GLY A 435 15.45 5.15 -19.48
CA GLY A 435 15.21 4.80 -20.88
C GLY A 435 13.74 4.76 -21.26
N PHE A 436 12.83 5.30 -20.44
CA PHE A 436 11.40 5.37 -20.79
C PHE A 436 11.19 6.21 -22.06
N LEU A 437 10.18 5.83 -22.86
CA LEU A 437 9.86 6.29 -24.22
C LEU A 437 8.33 6.18 -24.38
N LEU A 438 7.74 6.90 -25.33
CA LEU A 438 6.30 6.83 -25.59
C LEU A 438 5.89 5.44 -26.04
N ARG A 439 6.71 4.72 -26.81
CA ARG A 439 6.45 3.31 -27.18
C ARG A 439 6.07 2.44 -25.96
N HIS A 440 6.64 2.71 -24.79
CA HIS A 440 6.34 1.95 -23.58
C HIS A 440 4.91 2.13 -23.07
N PHE A 441 4.21 3.23 -23.40
CA PHE A 441 2.76 3.31 -23.18
C PHE A 441 2.02 2.22 -23.97
N GLY A 442 2.40 1.98 -25.22
CA GLY A 442 1.83 0.87 -26.00
C GLY A 442 2.12 -0.50 -25.40
N VAL A 443 3.33 -0.71 -24.87
CA VAL A 443 3.70 -1.99 -24.21
C VAL A 443 2.85 -2.23 -22.96
N ILE A 444 2.68 -1.20 -22.13
CA ILE A 444 1.83 -1.25 -20.93
C ILE A 444 0.38 -1.57 -21.32
N LEU A 445 -0.18 -0.79 -22.26
CA LEU A 445 -1.58 -0.94 -22.64
C LEU A 445 -1.86 -2.31 -23.26
N HIS A 446 -0.99 -2.80 -24.16
CA HIS A 446 -1.12 -4.15 -24.74
C HIS A 446 -1.16 -5.22 -23.65
N ALA A 447 -0.17 -5.23 -22.75
CA ALA A 447 -0.06 -6.22 -21.69
C ALA A 447 -1.26 -6.17 -20.73
N LYS A 448 -1.72 -4.98 -20.37
CA LYS A 448 -2.80 -4.78 -19.38
C LYS A 448 -4.19 -5.02 -19.97
N PHE A 449 -4.45 -4.64 -21.21
CA PHE A 449 -5.72 -5.00 -21.86
C PHE A 449 -5.89 -6.50 -21.95
N HIS A 450 -4.85 -7.24 -22.37
CA HIS A 450 -4.87 -8.71 -22.34
C HIS A 450 -5.00 -9.26 -20.93
N GLY A 451 -4.22 -8.75 -19.97
CA GLY A 451 -4.22 -9.26 -18.60
C GLY A 451 -5.56 -9.07 -17.87
N VAL A 452 -6.22 -7.93 -18.04
CA VAL A 452 -7.45 -7.56 -17.33
C VAL A 452 -8.71 -7.98 -18.10
N PHE A 453 -8.69 -7.88 -19.43
CA PHE A 453 -9.87 -8.07 -20.28
C PHE A 453 -9.75 -9.28 -21.23
N SER A 454 -8.92 -10.27 -20.90
CA SER A 454 -8.75 -11.52 -21.68
C SER A 454 -10.05 -12.25 -22.05
N ALA A 455 -11.15 -12.01 -21.32
CA ALA A 455 -12.46 -12.60 -21.63
C ALA A 455 -13.14 -11.97 -22.86
N ILE A 456 -12.77 -10.74 -23.24
CA ILE A 456 -13.41 -9.95 -24.30
C ILE A 456 -12.43 -9.41 -25.35
N VAL A 457 -11.16 -9.21 -25.01
CA VAL A 457 -10.12 -8.72 -25.90
C VAL A 457 -9.24 -9.88 -26.36
N ASP A 458 -9.22 -10.14 -27.66
CA ASP A 458 -8.39 -11.17 -28.30
C ASP A 458 -7.15 -10.56 -28.99
N LYS A 459 -7.22 -9.31 -29.47
CA LYS A 459 -6.14 -8.59 -30.14
C LYS A 459 -6.13 -7.12 -29.74
N VAL A 460 -4.93 -6.55 -29.57
CA VAL A 460 -4.73 -5.13 -29.27
C VAL A 460 -3.60 -4.56 -30.13
N GLN A 461 -3.87 -3.41 -30.75
CA GLN A 461 -2.91 -2.61 -31.50
C GLN A 461 -2.92 -1.19 -30.93
N ILE A 462 -1.74 -0.60 -30.75
CA ILE A 462 -1.60 0.74 -30.20
C ILE A 462 -0.81 1.61 -31.17
N THR A 463 -1.37 2.75 -31.52
CA THR A 463 -0.68 3.79 -32.27
C THR A 463 -0.60 5.07 -31.46
N ILE A 464 0.61 5.59 -31.30
CA ILE A 464 0.87 6.83 -30.56
C ILE A 464 1.22 7.92 -31.56
N TYR A 465 0.43 8.99 -31.56
CA TYR A 465 0.61 10.14 -32.44
C TYR A 465 1.20 11.30 -31.66
N THR A 466 2.22 11.96 -32.20
CA THR A 466 2.81 13.15 -31.57
C THR A 466 2.97 14.33 -32.52
N LYS A 467 2.40 14.22 -33.72
CA LYS A 467 2.32 15.33 -34.68
C LYS A 467 1.00 16.06 -34.47
N GLN A 468 1.05 17.39 -34.42
CA GLN A 468 -0.12 18.24 -34.21
C GLN A 468 -1.24 17.94 -35.22
N GLU A 469 -0.90 17.85 -36.52
CA GLU A 469 -1.87 17.60 -37.60
C GLU A 469 -2.58 16.25 -37.47
N ASP A 470 -1.87 15.21 -37.03
CA ASP A 470 -2.47 13.88 -36.80
C ASP A 470 -3.40 13.90 -35.60
N VAL A 471 -3.00 14.56 -34.52
CA VAL A 471 -3.80 14.70 -33.30
C VAL A 471 -5.10 15.46 -33.58
N GLU A 472 -5.03 16.60 -34.26
CA GLU A 472 -6.20 17.39 -34.66
C GLU A 472 -7.15 16.67 -35.62
N ARG A 473 -6.61 15.79 -36.48
CA ARG A 473 -7.41 14.98 -37.40
C ARG A 473 -8.13 13.86 -36.66
N LEU A 474 -7.43 13.10 -35.82
CA LEU A 474 -7.96 11.91 -35.16
C LEU A 474 -8.86 12.24 -33.97
N VAL A 475 -8.63 13.36 -33.27
CA VAL A 475 -9.53 13.77 -32.18
C VAL A 475 -10.95 14.03 -32.68
N LYS A 476 -11.12 14.46 -33.94
CA LYS A 476 -12.44 14.64 -34.57
C LYS A 476 -13.17 13.30 -34.73
N GLU A 477 -12.45 12.23 -35.07
CA GLU A 477 -13.02 10.89 -35.12
C GLU A 477 -13.44 10.43 -33.71
N ALA A 478 -12.57 10.63 -32.72
CA ALA A 478 -12.87 10.31 -31.32
C ALA A 478 -14.11 11.07 -30.82
N HIS A 479 -14.24 12.37 -31.15
CA HIS A 479 -15.41 13.18 -30.81
C HIS A 479 -16.73 12.66 -31.40
N VAL A 480 -16.72 12.07 -32.60
CA VAL A 480 -17.92 11.43 -33.16
C VAL A 480 -18.33 10.25 -32.27
N SER A 481 -17.37 9.39 -31.91
CA SER A 481 -17.63 8.25 -31.02
C SER A 481 -18.10 8.70 -29.64
N TYR A 482 -17.50 9.74 -29.05
CA TYR A 482 -17.92 10.28 -27.76
C TYR A 482 -19.37 10.79 -27.79
N LYS A 483 -19.76 11.51 -28.84
CA LYS A 483 -21.15 11.95 -29.02
C LYS A 483 -22.12 10.78 -29.19
N GLU A 484 -21.74 9.74 -29.93
CA GLU A 484 -22.55 8.52 -30.05
C GLU A 484 -22.70 7.76 -28.72
N ARG A 485 -21.66 7.74 -27.89
CA ARG A 485 -21.70 7.19 -26.52
C ARG A 485 -22.65 7.98 -25.64
N ASP A 486 -22.54 9.30 -25.65
CA ASP A 486 -23.34 10.18 -24.79
C ASP A 486 -24.83 10.18 -25.23
N ALA A 487 -25.11 10.15 -26.54
CA ALA A 487 -26.47 10.10 -27.09
C ALA A 487 -27.25 8.81 -26.76
N ARG A 488 -26.55 7.70 -26.46
CA ARG A 488 -27.19 6.43 -26.06
C ARG A 488 -27.90 6.54 -24.71
N VAL A 489 -27.39 7.37 -23.81
CA VAL A 489 -27.96 7.58 -22.46
C VAL A 489 -28.91 8.75 -22.42
N GLU A 490 -28.84 9.69 -23.37
CA GLU A 490 -29.67 10.90 -23.43
C GLU A 490 -31.20 10.62 -23.41
N LYS A 491 -31.63 9.44 -23.87
CA LYS A 491 -33.06 9.04 -23.88
C LYS A 491 -33.51 8.32 -22.61
N MET A 492 -32.60 8.04 -21.68
CA MET A 492 -32.89 7.36 -20.43
C MET A 492 -33.13 8.39 -19.33
N THR A 493 -34.20 8.23 -18.56
CA THR A 493 -34.47 9.03 -17.36
C THR A 493 -34.26 8.21 -16.10
N ASP A 494 -34.10 8.85 -14.95
CA ASP A 494 -33.96 8.14 -13.69
C ASP A 494 -35.20 7.27 -13.39
N GLU A 495 -36.41 7.68 -13.80
CA GLU A 495 -37.64 6.90 -13.65
C GLU A 495 -37.79 5.75 -14.65
N SER A 496 -36.96 5.73 -15.71
CA SER A 496 -37.01 4.67 -16.74
C SER A 496 -36.25 3.40 -16.33
N VAL A 497 -35.56 3.41 -15.18
CA VAL A 497 -34.75 2.31 -14.69
C VAL A 497 -35.09 1.97 -13.23
N ASP A 498 -35.01 0.69 -12.87
CA ASP A 498 -35.28 0.22 -11.50
C ASP A 498 -34.02 0.14 -10.62
N LEU A 499 -32.84 0.41 -11.19
CA LEU A 499 -31.54 0.18 -10.57
C LEU A 499 -30.56 1.32 -10.89
N PHE A 500 -29.79 1.75 -9.89
CA PHE A 500 -28.63 2.63 -10.06
C PHE A 500 -27.34 1.87 -9.78
N TRP A 501 -26.23 2.38 -10.32
CA TRP A 501 -24.92 1.77 -10.14
C TRP A 501 -24.09 2.57 -9.15
N THR A 502 -23.30 1.87 -8.37
CA THR A 502 -22.24 2.48 -7.57
C THR A 502 -20.91 2.26 -8.24
N CYS A 503 -20.00 3.24 -8.17
CA CYS A 503 -18.64 3.12 -8.66
C CYS A 503 -17.67 3.56 -7.55
N THR A 504 -16.73 2.67 -7.24
CA THR A 504 -15.69 2.81 -6.20
C THR A 504 -14.29 2.94 -6.80
N LEU A 505 -14.16 3.10 -8.12
CA LEU A 505 -12.87 3.11 -8.82
C LEU A 505 -11.92 4.18 -8.25
N CYS A 506 -12.43 5.37 -7.93
CA CYS A 506 -11.63 6.46 -7.36
C CYS A 506 -11.27 6.26 -5.87
N GLN A 507 -11.68 5.16 -5.22
CA GLN A 507 -11.26 4.87 -3.84
C GLN A 507 -9.77 4.53 -3.74
N SER A 508 -9.07 4.34 -4.86
CA SER A 508 -7.61 4.25 -4.88
C SER A 508 -6.93 5.49 -4.28
N PHE A 509 -7.49 6.70 -4.48
CA PHE A 509 -6.96 7.97 -3.95
C PHE A 509 -7.98 8.80 -3.14
N ALA A 510 -9.28 8.47 -3.23
CA ALA A 510 -10.35 9.13 -2.47
C ALA A 510 -11.17 8.08 -1.69
N PRO A 511 -10.67 7.59 -0.55
CA PRO A 511 -11.16 6.37 0.09
C PRO A 511 -12.64 6.30 0.44
N ASN A 512 -13.20 7.41 0.90
CA ASN A 512 -14.61 7.48 1.31
C ASN A 512 -15.52 7.91 0.16
N HIS A 513 -14.98 8.04 -1.06
CA HIS A 513 -15.73 8.46 -2.22
C HIS A 513 -16.54 7.29 -2.79
N LEU A 514 -17.79 7.57 -3.14
CA LEU A 514 -18.66 6.65 -3.86
C LEU A 514 -19.43 7.47 -4.90
N CYS A 515 -19.29 7.12 -6.17
CA CYS A 515 -20.17 7.65 -7.20
C CYS A 515 -21.46 6.83 -7.23
N ILE A 516 -22.60 7.50 -7.23
CA ILE A 516 -23.89 6.90 -7.62
C ILE A 516 -24.17 7.38 -9.04
N ILE A 517 -24.15 6.45 -9.98
CA ILE A 517 -24.35 6.67 -11.40
C ILE A 517 -25.78 6.27 -11.75
N LYS A 518 -26.52 7.25 -12.27
CA LYS A 518 -27.91 7.12 -12.71
C LYS A 518 -28.06 7.76 -14.10
N PRO A 519 -29.09 7.43 -14.88
CA PRO A 519 -29.23 7.93 -16.26
C PRO A 519 -29.01 9.44 -16.40
N GLU A 520 -29.57 10.25 -15.50
CA GLU A 520 -29.50 11.71 -15.56
C GLU A 520 -28.34 12.31 -14.75
N ARG A 521 -27.48 11.46 -14.16
CA ARG A 521 -26.27 11.89 -13.44
C ARG A 521 -25.15 10.90 -13.70
N LEU A 522 -24.31 11.26 -14.66
CA LEU A 522 -23.07 10.55 -14.98
C LEU A 522 -22.13 10.54 -13.77
N GLY A 523 -21.16 9.62 -13.79
CA GLY A 523 -20.02 9.67 -12.88
C GLY A 523 -19.32 11.02 -13.03
N LEU A 524 -18.91 11.63 -11.93
CA LEU A 524 -18.35 12.99 -11.93
C LEU A 524 -17.04 13.13 -12.74
N CYS A 525 -16.37 12.02 -13.05
CA CYS A 525 -15.27 12.02 -13.99
C CYS A 525 -15.73 12.45 -15.39
N GLY A 526 -16.94 12.05 -15.80
CA GLY A 526 -17.50 12.21 -17.15
C GLY A 526 -17.23 11.03 -18.10
N ALA A 527 -16.45 10.03 -17.68
CA ALA A 527 -16.11 8.86 -18.50
C ALA A 527 -17.12 7.71 -18.39
N TYR A 528 -17.82 7.60 -17.25
CA TYR A 528 -18.79 6.55 -17.00
C TYR A 528 -20.21 7.12 -16.96
N ASN A 529 -21.05 6.64 -17.86
CA ASN A 529 -22.50 6.79 -17.81
C ASN A 529 -23.16 5.53 -17.20
N TRP A 530 -24.50 5.51 -17.13
CA TRP A 530 -25.25 4.39 -16.55
C TRP A 530 -25.06 3.06 -17.30
N LEU A 531 -25.00 3.10 -18.64
CA LEU A 531 -24.78 1.90 -19.47
C LEU A 531 -23.36 1.35 -19.27
N ASP A 532 -22.36 2.22 -19.17
CA ASP A 532 -20.98 1.81 -18.93
C ASP A 532 -20.83 1.11 -17.58
N ALA A 533 -21.51 1.61 -16.54
CA ALA A 533 -21.50 1.00 -15.21
C ALA A 533 -22.19 -0.37 -15.20
N LYS A 534 -23.32 -0.50 -15.92
CA LYS A 534 -24.00 -1.78 -16.13
C LYS A 534 -23.08 -2.79 -16.83
N ALA A 535 -22.48 -2.39 -17.95
CA ALA A 535 -21.59 -3.25 -18.73
C ALA A 535 -20.34 -3.64 -17.93
N SER A 536 -19.80 -2.73 -17.10
CA SER A 536 -18.69 -3.04 -16.19
C SER A 536 -19.06 -4.13 -15.18
N TYR A 537 -20.26 -4.06 -14.60
CA TYR A 537 -20.76 -5.10 -13.69
C TYR A 537 -20.97 -6.45 -14.40
N GLU A 538 -21.50 -6.44 -15.62
CA GLU A 538 -21.68 -7.67 -16.42
C GLU A 538 -20.34 -8.33 -16.78
N LEU A 539 -19.29 -7.54 -17.02
CA LEU A 539 -17.93 -8.03 -17.27
C LEU A 539 -17.27 -8.58 -16.00
N ASN A 540 -17.43 -7.88 -14.87
CA ASN A 540 -16.84 -8.26 -13.60
C ASN A 540 -17.79 -7.91 -12.44
N PRO A 541 -18.61 -8.87 -11.95
CA PRO A 541 -19.53 -8.64 -10.85
C PRO A 541 -18.86 -8.29 -9.51
N ALA A 542 -17.56 -8.58 -9.36
CA ALA A 542 -16.74 -8.22 -8.20
C ALA A 542 -15.90 -6.94 -8.45
N GLY A 543 -16.14 -6.24 -9.56
CA GLY A 543 -15.48 -5.00 -9.94
C GLY A 543 -15.92 -3.78 -9.11
N PRO A 544 -15.26 -2.63 -9.32
CA PRO A 544 -15.44 -1.42 -8.52
C PRO A 544 -16.74 -0.66 -8.80
#